data_AF-A0A0B1YGE8-F1
#
_entry.id   AF-A0A0B1YGE8-F1
#
_cell.length_a   1.000
_cell.length_b   1.000
_cell.length_c   1.000
_cell.angle_alpha   90.00
_cell.angle_beta   90.00
_cell.angle_gamma   90.00
#
_symmetry.space_group_name_H-M   'P 1'
#
loop_
_entity.id
_entity.type
_entity.pdbx_description
1 polymer ?
#
loop_
_entity_poly.entity_id
_entity_poly.type
_entity_poly.pdbx_seq_one_letter_code
_entity_poly.pdbx_strand_id
1 'polypeptide(L)'
;MTCQLSANGSALWAGMADIELITPDGRHQIYLGFEGEPPRGDSYHSIWINNVRAPGYAWGCLFACTPDSRFLAMSWMETLPERKTAVFDLEERRYFVLPFYLYSFRFRWPRLESTTVESDGRWYEFDGSESWLNHQPL
;
A
#
# COMPACT_ATOMS: atom_id res chain seq x y z
N MET A 1 3.47 3.77 -16.51
CA MET A 1 4.73 3.05 -16.23
C MET A 1 4.38 1.75 -15.52
N THR A 2 5.12 0.67 -15.73
CA THR A 2 4.83 -0.62 -15.07
C THR A 2 5.99 -0.98 -14.14
N CYS A 3 5.67 -1.35 -12.89
CA CYS A 3 6.62 -1.66 -11.84
C CYS A 3 6.31 -3.04 -11.24
N GLN A 4 7.30 -3.92 -11.20
CA GLN A 4 7.18 -5.24 -10.57
C GLN A 4 7.45 -5.12 -9.06
N LEU A 5 6.49 -5.51 -8.22
CA LEU A 5 6.68 -5.54 -6.77
C LEU A 5 7.62 -6.68 -6.35
N SER A 6 8.42 -6.44 -5.31
CA SER A 6 9.45 -7.37 -4.89
C SER A 6 8.87 -8.61 -4.20
N ALA A 7 9.28 -9.79 -4.65
CA ALA A 7 8.91 -11.08 -4.03
C ALA A 7 9.52 -11.29 -2.62
N ASN A 8 10.42 -10.41 -2.17
CA ASN A 8 11.04 -10.51 -0.84
C ASN A 8 10.40 -9.59 0.21
N GLY A 9 9.32 -8.90 -0.17
CA GLY A 9 8.59 -7.98 0.69
C GLY A 9 9.14 -6.54 0.75
N SER A 10 10.27 -6.23 0.11
CA SER A 10 10.82 -4.88 0.14
C SER A 10 9.91 -3.88 -0.58
N ALA A 11 9.78 -2.68 -0.01
CA ALA A 11 9.09 -1.59 -0.68
C ALA A 11 9.81 -1.14 -1.94
N LEU A 12 9.04 -0.78 -2.96
CA LEU A 12 9.50 -0.17 -4.20
C LEU A 12 8.96 1.25 -4.28
N TRP A 13 9.81 2.20 -4.68
CA TRP A 13 9.39 3.55 -5.07
C TRP A 13 8.96 3.56 -6.54
N ALA A 14 7.70 3.92 -6.83
CA ALA A 14 7.10 3.77 -8.16
C ALA A 14 7.02 5.05 -9.01
N GLY A 15 7.34 6.23 -8.47
CA GLY A 15 7.33 7.49 -9.22
C GLY A 15 6.02 8.27 -9.20
N MET A 16 6.01 9.40 -9.91
CA MET A 16 4.95 10.41 -9.87
C MET A 16 4.02 10.37 -11.10
N ALA A 17 4.05 9.30 -11.89
CA ALA A 17 3.24 9.17 -13.10
C ALA A 17 2.10 8.18 -12.86
N ASP A 18 1.25 7.97 -13.86
CA ASP A 18 0.38 6.81 -13.89
C ASP A 18 1.21 5.52 -13.84
N ILE A 19 0.91 4.68 -12.85
CA ILE A 19 1.69 3.49 -12.54
C ILE A 19 0.80 2.27 -12.51
N GLU A 20 1.27 1.19 -13.09
CA GLU A 20 0.77 -0.15 -12.90
C GLU A 20 1.76 -0.92 -12.03
N LEU A 21 1.31 -1.39 -10.87
CA LEU A 21 2.05 -2.33 -10.04
C LEU A 21 1.59 -3.74 -10.34
N ILE A 22 2.55 -4.63 -10.58
CA ILE A 22 2.33 -6.05 -10.77
C ILE A 22 2.81 -6.79 -9.53
N THR A 23 1.94 -7.63 -8.94
CA THR A 23 2.31 -8.45 -7.78
C THR A 23 3.38 -9.49 -8.12
N PRO A 24 4.13 -10.01 -7.13
CA PRO A 24 5.18 -11.01 -7.38
C PRO A 24 4.80 -12.18 -8.29
N ASP A 25 3.55 -12.65 -8.22
CA ASP A 25 3.00 -13.72 -9.05
C ASP A 25 2.24 -13.26 -10.29
N GLY A 26 2.08 -11.94 -10.48
CA GLY A 26 1.34 -11.32 -11.58
C GLY A 26 -0.19 -11.51 -11.53
N ARG A 27 -0.76 -12.07 -10.46
CA ARG A 27 -2.21 -12.34 -10.36
C ARG A 27 -3.05 -11.08 -10.18
N HIS A 28 -2.50 -10.04 -9.55
CA HIS A 28 -3.23 -8.81 -9.29
C HIS A 28 -2.68 -7.65 -10.11
N GLN A 29 -3.60 -6.92 -10.72
CA GLN A 29 -3.32 -5.68 -11.44
C GLN A 29 -3.68 -4.51 -10.52
N ILE A 30 -2.69 -3.71 -10.15
CA ILE A 30 -2.93 -2.49 -9.36
C ILE A 30 -2.55 -1.29 -10.20
N TYR A 31 -3.52 -0.43 -10.49
CA TYR A 31 -3.30 0.82 -11.20
C TYR A 31 -3.40 2.00 -10.23
N LEU A 32 -2.42 2.88 -10.31
CA LEU A 32 -2.30 4.13 -9.57
C LEU A 32 -2.41 5.26 -10.59
N GLY A 33 -3.59 5.88 -10.67
CA GLY A 33 -3.82 7.02 -11.56
C GLY A 33 -3.35 8.30 -10.88
N PHE A 34 -2.47 9.07 -11.51
CA PHE A 34 -1.98 10.32 -10.96
C PHE A 34 -3.10 11.36 -10.84
N GLU A 35 -3.26 11.93 -9.64
CA GLU A 35 -4.31 12.91 -9.37
C GLU A 35 -3.73 14.31 -9.11
N GLY A 36 -2.52 14.40 -8.56
CA GLY A 36 -1.83 15.67 -8.36
C GLY A 36 -0.76 15.64 -7.29
N GLU A 37 -0.31 16.84 -6.94
CA GLU A 37 0.68 17.12 -5.89
C GLU A 37 0.15 18.29 -5.05
N PRO A 38 -0.03 18.14 -3.74
CA PRO A 38 -0.39 19.29 -2.92
C PRO A 38 0.85 20.18 -2.70
N PRO A 39 0.65 21.44 -2.29
CA PRO A 39 1.76 22.36 -2.07
C PRO A 39 2.81 21.79 -1.11
N ARG A 40 4.06 21.67 -1.58
CA ARG A 40 5.21 21.13 -0.82
C ARG A 40 5.05 19.65 -0.40
N GLY A 41 4.20 18.89 -1.10
CA GLY A 41 3.97 17.46 -0.88
C GLY A 41 4.61 16.57 -1.95
N ASP A 42 4.39 15.26 -1.81
CA ASP A 42 4.66 14.26 -2.85
C ASP A 42 3.37 14.03 -3.65
N SER A 43 3.43 13.30 -4.75
CA SER A 43 2.24 13.01 -5.54
C SER A 43 1.26 12.09 -4.82
N TYR A 44 -0.02 12.20 -5.18
CA TYR A 44 -1.07 11.29 -4.75
C TYR A 44 -1.82 10.71 -5.94
N HIS A 45 -2.32 9.48 -5.75
CA HIS A 45 -2.88 8.68 -6.83
C HIS A 45 -4.21 8.06 -6.41
N SER A 46 -5.16 7.97 -7.35
CA SER A 46 -6.32 7.11 -7.19
C SER A 46 -5.89 5.65 -7.28
N ILE A 47 -6.46 4.80 -6.43
CA ILE A 47 -6.08 3.38 -6.33
C ILE A 47 -7.14 2.55 -7.03
N TRP A 48 -6.69 1.70 -7.96
CA TRP A 48 -7.51 0.72 -8.64
C TRP A 48 -6.89 -0.66 -8.47
N ILE A 49 -7.63 -1.61 -7.92
CA ILE A 49 -7.19 -2.99 -7.70
C ILE A 49 -8.11 -3.88 -8.54
N ASN A 50 -7.55 -4.62 -9.50
CA ASN A 50 -8.32 -5.48 -10.41
C ASN A 50 -9.50 -4.74 -11.07
N ASN A 51 -9.24 -3.53 -11.60
CA ASN A 51 -10.22 -2.62 -12.23
C ASN A 51 -11.33 -2.08 -11.31
N VAL A 52 -11.17 -2.25 -10.00
CA VAL A 52 -12.07 -1.69 -8.99
C VAL A 52 -11.39 -0.53 -8.29
N ARG A 53 -12.09 0.60 -8.16
CA ARG A 53 -11.61 1.71 -7.35
C ARG A 53 -11.62 1.35 -5.86
N ALA A 54 -10.46 1.42 -5.22
CA ALA A 54 -10.30 1.28 -3.79
C ALA A 54 -10.49 2.64 -3.07
N PRO A 55 -10.84 2.64 -1.77
CA PRO A 55 -11.05 3.86 -1.00
C PRO A 55 -9.73 4.62 -0.78
N GLY A 56 -9.87 5.93 -0.60
CA GLY A 56 -8.76 6.82 -0.34
C GLY A 56 -7.80 6.99 -1.52
N TYR A 57 -6.58 7.39 -1.21
CA TYR A 57 -5.53 7.70 -2.17
C TYR A 57 -4.20 7.12 -1.71
N ALA A 58 -3.38 6.67 -2.66
CA ALA A 58 -1.99 6.32 -2.36
C ALA A 58 -1.18 7.61 -2.30
N TRP A 59 -0.47 7.82 -1.19
CA TRP A 59 0.39 8.99 -0.99
C TRP A 59 1.85 8.62 -1.11
N GLY A 60 2.58 9.31 -1.98
CA GLY A 60 3.96 8.97 -2.26
C GLY A 60 4.07 7.58 -2.86
N CYS A 61 5.28 7.19 -3.20
CA CYS A 61 5.44 6.11 -4.18
C CYS A 61 5.91 4.78 -3.58
N LEU A 62 5.83 4.57 -2.25
CA LEU A 62 6.32 3.35 -1.61
C LEU A 62 5.23 2.27 -1.46
N PHE A 63 5.48 1.11 -2.08
CA PHE A 63 4.57 -0.03 -2.11
C PHE A 63 5.31 -1.33 -1.81
N ALA A 64 4.76 -2.17 -0.93
CA ALA A 64 5.32 -3.49 -0.64
C ALA A 64 4.22 -4.55 -0.70
N CYS A 65 4.57 -5.73 -1.19
CA CYS A 65 3.64 -6.85 -1.30
C CYS A 65 4.21 -8.08 -0.60
N THR A 66 3.35 -8.92 -0.02
CA THR A 66 3.79 -10.20 0.53
C THR A 66 4.24 -11.14 -0.61
N PRO A 67 5.15 -12.11 -0.35
CA PRO A 67 5.67 -13.01 -1.38
C PRO A 67 4.59 -13.83 -2.11
N ASP A 68 3.51 -14.17 -1.41
CA ASP A 68 2.33 -14.87 -1.94
C ASP A 68 1.35 -13.96 -2.69
N SER A 69 1.70 -12.67 -2.83
CA SER A 69 0.91 -11.64 -3.49
C SER A 69 -0.45 -11.34 -2.87
N ARG A 70 -0.71 -11.82 -1.65
CA ARG A 70 -2.00 -11.63 -0.99
C ARG A 70 -2.21 -10.23 -0.44
N PHE A 71 -1.18 -9.67 0.20
CA PHE A 71 -1.30 -8.39 0.90
C PHE A 71 -0.45 -7.31 0.24
N LEU A 72 -1.03 -6.12 0.11
CA LEU A 72 -0.36 -4.92 -0.43
C LEU A 72 -0.36 -3.82 0.63
N ALA A 73 0.83 -3.41 1.06
CA ALA A 73 1.04 -2.27 1.94
C ALA A 73 1.40 -1.02 1.14
N MET A 74 0.82 0.12 1.51
CA MET A 74 1.12 1.41 0.92
C MET A 74 0.96 2.56 1.92
N SER A 75 1.65 3.66 1.65
CA SER A 75 1.32 4.95 2.25
C SER A 75 -0.01 5.43 1.65
N TRP A 76 -0.99 5.72 2.51
CA TRP A 76 -2.39 5.87 2.16
C TRP A 76 -3.01 7.08 2.87
N MET A 77 -4.04 7.67 2.30
CA MET A 77 -4.85 8.72 2.93
C MET A 77 -6.33 8.47 2.67
N GLU A 78 -7.15 8.62 3.71
CA GLU A 78 -8.61 8.59 3.59
C GLU A 78 -9.11 9.84 2.86
N THR A 79 -8.62 10.97 3.34
CA THR A 79 -8.81 12.31 2.80
C THR A 79 -7.47 13.04 2.86
N LEU A 80 -7.18 13.86 1.85
CA LEU A 80 -5.97 14.70 1.83
C LEU A 80 -5.95 15.66 3.04
N PRO A 81 -4.81 15.89 3.73
CA PRO A 81 -3.47 15.33 3.52
C PRO A 81 -3.02 14.33 4.61
N GLU A 82 -3.94 13.71 5.36
CA GLU A 82 -3.56 12.86 6.51
C GLU A 82 -2.97 11.52 6.06
N ARG A 83 -1.65 11.35 6.25
CA ARG A 83 -0.91 10.13 5.87
C ARG A 83 -1.05 9.04 6.92
N LYS A 84 -1.42 7.85 6.46
CA LYS A 84 -1.50 6.61 7.22
C LYS A 84 -0.80 5.49 6.44
N THR A 85 -0.62 4.34 7.06
CA THR A 85 -0.20 3.12 6.35
C THR A 85 -1.39 2.20 6.28
N ALA A 86 -1.75 1.76 5.08
CA ALA A 86 -2.84 0.82 4.88
C ALA A 86 -2.29 -0.48 4.28
N VAL A 87 -2.90 -1.60 4.68
CA VAL A 87 -2.68 -2.92 4.10
C VAL A 87 -3.99 -3.38 3.48
N PHE A 88 -3.93 -3.75 2.20
CA PHE A 88 -5.05 -4.32 1.45
C PHE A 88 -4.86 -5.83 1.35
N ASP A 89 -5.90 -6.60 1.69
CA ASP A 89 -6.04 -8.03 1.41
C ASP A 89 -6.67 -8.16 0.02
N LEU A 90 -5.85 -8.48 -0.97
CA LEU A 90 -6.23 -8.47 -2.39
C LEU A 90 -7.17 -9.62 -2.76
N GLU A 91 -7.19 -10.69 -1.95
CA GLU A 91 -8.08 -11.84 -2.15
C GLU A 91 -9.46 -11.58 -1.54
N GLU A 92 -9.50 -11.02 -0.32
CA GLU A 92 -10.74 -10.80 0.44
C GLU A 92 -11.38 -9.41 0.22
N ARG A 93 -10.80 -8.56 -0.63
CA ARG A 93 -11.30 -7.21 -0.98
C ARG A 93 -11.59 -6.32 0.23
N ARG A 94 -10.67 -6.35 1.18
CA ARG A 94 -10.74 -5.61 2.44
C ARG A 94 -9.40 -4.96 2.73
N TYR A 95 -9.40 -3.96 3.61
CA TYR A 95 -8.21 -3.24 3.98
C TYR A 95 -8.20 -2.93 5.47
N PHE A 96 -7.01 -2.74 6.00
CA PHE A 96 -6.77 -2.38 7.39
C PHE A 96 -5.83 -1.18 7.41
N VAL A 97 -6.17 -0.18 8.23
CA VAL A 97 -5.34 1.00 8.44
C VAL A 97 -4.57 0.80 9.73
N LEU A 98 -3.24 0.87 9.66
CA LEU A 98 -2.39 0.69 10.83
C LEU A 98 -2.65 1.81 11.86
N PRO A 99 -2.47 1.53 13.16
CA PRO A 99 -2.62 2.52 14.23
C PRO A 99 -1.53 3.60 14.23
N PHE A 100 -0.49 3.47 13.40
CA PHE A 100 0.56 4.45 13.21
C PHE A 100 1.09 4.42 11.76
N TYR A 101 1.73 5.50 11.34
CA TYR A 101 2.34 5.62 10.02
C TYR A 101 3.75 4.98 10.01
N LEU A 102 4.02 4.20 8.96
CA LEU A 102 5.34 3.70 8.58
C LEU A 102 5.74 4.36 7.26
N TYR A 103 6.78 5.19 7.29
CA TYR A 103 7.25 5.92 6.10
C TYR A 103 7.88 4.98 5.06
N SER A 104 8.75 4.08 5.50
CA SER A 104 9.41 3.09 4.65
C SER A 104 9.37 1.74 5.37
N PHE A 105 9.05 0.68 4.63
CA PHE A 105 8.71 -0.60 5.23
C PHE A 105 9.10 -1.79 4.36
N ARG A 106 9.08 -2.97 4.99
CA ARG A 106 9.20 -4.28 4.36
C ARG A 106 8.09 -5.17 4.88
N PHE A 107 7.39 -5.84 3.97
CA PHE A 107 6.27 -6.72 4.30
C PHE A 107 6.72 -8.19 4.32
N ARG A 108 6.89 -8.74 5.52
CA ARG A 108 7.18 -10.15 5.76
C ARG A 108 6.05 -10.74 6.59
N TRP A 109 5.00 -11.23 5.93
CA TRP A 109 3.83 -11.76 6.64
C TRP A 109 4.23 -12.72 7.79
N PRO A 110 3.69 -12.54 9.01
CA PRO A 110 2.60 -11.63 9.39
C PRO A 110 3.09 -10.28 9.93
N ARG A 111 4.21 -9.73 9.47
CA ARG A 111 4.78 -8.46 9.97
C ARG A 111 5.00 -7.43 8.87
N LEU A 112 4.65 -6.19 9.18
CA LEU A 112 5.08 -5.02 8.41
C LEU A 112 6.12 -4.27 9.24
N GLU A 113 7.36 -4.27 8.78
CA GLU A 113 8.54 -3.80 9.52
C GLU A 113 9.04 -2.49 8.93
N SER A 114 9.36 -1.48 9.76
CA SER A 114 10.07 -0.30 9.24
C SER A 114 11.47 -0.67 8.74
N THR A 115 11.91 0.01 7.68
CA THR A 115 13.29 -0.09 7.18
C THR A 115 14.13 1.14 7.48
N THR A 116 13.56 2.18 8.11
CA THR A 116 14.29 3.41 8.47
C THR A 116 14.38 3.56 9.98
N VAL A 117 15.53 4.07 10.45
CA VAL A 117 15.78 4.39 11.86
C VAL A 117 14.77 5.44 12.36
N GLU A 118 14.32 6.33 11.48
CA GLU A 118 13.36 7.41 11.76
C GLU A 118 11.97 6.92 12.17
N SER A 119 11.62 5.66 11.90
CA SER A 119 10.34 5.08 12.37
C SER A 119 10.51 4.31 13.69
N ASP A 120 11.57 4.59 14.47
CA ASP A 120 11.95 3.93 15.74
C ASP A 120 12.10 2.39 15.66
N GLY A 121 12.31 1.81 14.47
CA GLY A 121 12.29 0.36 14.29
C GLY A 121 10.92 -0.29 14.60
N ARG A 122 9.84 0.51 14.52
CA ARG A 122 8.47 0.02 14.71
C ARG A 122 8.10 -1.02 13.66
N TRP A 123 7.24 -1.92 14.08
CA TRP A 123 6.65 -2.95 13.25
C TRP A 123 5.24 -3.21 13.74
N TYR A 124 4.40 -3.75 12.87
CA TYR A 124 3.06 -4.20 13.20
C TYR A 124 2.96 -5.72 12.96
N GLU A 125 2.47 -6.48 13.94
CA GLU A 125 2.11 -7.89 13.77
C GLU A 125 0.65 -8.03 13.41
N PHE A 126 0.36 -8.81 12.39
CA PHE A 126 -0.99 -9.26 12.09
C PHE A 126 -1.29 -10.52 12.90
N ASP A 127 -2.19 -10.42 13.88
CA ASP A 127 -2.55 -11.52 14.78
C ASP A 127 -4.00 -12.00 14.61
N GLY A 128 -4.75 -11.36 13.70
CA GLY A 128 -6.15 -11.65 13.42
C GLY A 128 -7.14 -10.78 14.19
N SER A 129 -6.67 -9.89 15.06
CA SER A 129 -7.53 -8.92 15.77
C SER A 129 -7.85 -7.67 14.95
N GLU A 130 -7.31 -7.55 13.73
CA GLU A 130 -7.49 -6.39 12.89
C GLU A 130 -8.95 -6.16 12.53
N SER A 131 -9.40 -4.91 12.67
CA SER A 131 -10.71 -4.47 12.21
C SER A 131 -10.66 -4.17 10.71
N TRP A 132 -10.73 -5.23 9.90
CA TRP A 132 -10.75 -5.10 8.44
C TRP A 132 -12.02 -4.40 7.94
N LEU A 133 -11.83 -3.43 7.05
CA LEU A 133 -12.89 -2.71 6.36
C LEU A 133 -13.07 -3.26 4.95
N ASN A 134 -14.29 -3.53 4.53
CA ASN A 134 -14.56 -3.92 3.16
C ASN A 134 -14.40 -2.72 2.23
N HIS A 135 -13.66 -2.89 1.14
CA HIS A 135 -13.62 -1.88 0.08
C HIS A 135 -14.57 -2.19 -1.08
N GLN A 136 -15.31 -3.30 -1.00
CA GLN A 136 -16.44 -3.64 -1.86
C GLN A 136 -17.45 -4.58 -1.16
N PRO A 137 -18.70 -4.64 -1.63
CA PRO A 137 -19.57 -5.78 -1.37
C PRO A 137 -19.01 -7.06 -2.02
N LEU A 138 -19.18 -8.20 -1.35
CA LEU A 138 -18.90 -9.54 -1.91
C LEU A 138 -19.82 -9.85 -3.10
#